data_AF-A5FEE1-F1
#
_entry.id   AF-A5FEE1-F1
#
_cell.length_a   1.000
_cell.length_b   1.000
_cell.length_c   1.000
_cell.angle_alpha   90.00
_cell.angle_beta   90.00
_cell.angle_gamma   90.00
#
_symmetry.space_group_name_H-M   'P 1'
#
loop_
_entity.id
_entity.type
_entity.pdbx_description
1 polymer ?
#
loop_
_entity_poly.entity_id
_entity_poly.type
_entity_poly.pdbx_seq_one_letter_code
_entity_poly.pdbx_strand_id
1 'polypeptide(L)'
;MKKKLASVSLLLLALTAGAQNMATTSAKPSVDQPEYNKWSIELNGGVNKPTRAMTAGYTTESLNFFHGDLGVRYMFNPKFGVKLDVGYDQFKEKKNTPDFESRYVRASFQGVVNVGRALNFETWTNTIGILAHGGFGVSQISTETGFGGQDYMAHGIAGITGQIKLSNRVALTGDLTGIVNGRQNWNFDGMGNTTTGSFDGVLLNASVGLTFYLGKNEKHADWVGEEDRIGELEKRVDLIETGLIDSDKDGVADLYDLEPNTIAGVAVNTKGQSIDTNQNGVPDELESYLDKTYEKKGSGTATNNTVEELINGGYVNVYFDFNSSKPTNASLSGVDFLVKYLKNNPGKSADIIGYADEIGKTSYNTELSRKRAEAVKKVAVNAGIDASRLNVIANGEDTSVNKNSKEARQIVRRVTFQVK
;
A
#
# COMPACT_ATOMS: atom_id res chain seq x y z
N MET A 1 -15.75 -60.37 23.29
CA MET A 1 -17.02 -59.61 23.37
C MET A 1 -16.88 -58.34 22.53
N LYS A 2 -17.63 -58.24 21.42
CA LYS A 2 -17.80 -57.01 20.62
C LYS A 2 -18.90 -56.15 21.24
N LYS A 3 -18.69 -54.81 21.29
CA LYS A 3 -19.65 -53.67 21.44
C LYS A 3 -18.84 -52.47 21.99
N LYS A 4 -18.85 -51.21 21.54
CA LYS A 4 -19.44 -50.40 20.44
C LYS A 4 -18.48 -49.18 20.30
N LEU A 5 -17.96 -48.82 19.12
CA LEU A 5 -18.49 -47.85 18.15
C LEU A 5 -18.73 -46.42 18.67
N ALA A 6 -17.83 -45.53 18.25
CA ALA A 6 -18.03 -44.19 17.66
C ALA A 6 -18.86 -43.14 18.40
N SER A 7 -18.20 -42.01 18.76
CA SER A 7 -18.55 -40.65 18.30
C SER A 7 -17.74 -39.58 19.04
N VAL A 8 -16.63 -39.10 18.46
CA VAL A 8 -16.06 -37.77 18.75
C VAL A 8 -15.87 -37.08 17.41
N SER A 9 -16.98 -36.56 16.89
CA SER A 9 -17.04 -35.70 15.71
C SER A 9 -18.26 -34.82 15.91
N LEU A 10 -18.14 -33.82 16.78
CA LEU A 10 -19.07 -32.71 16.86
C LEU A 10 -18.44 -31.56 17.65
N LEU A 11 -17.66 -30.72 16.98
CA LEU A 11 -17.61 -29.27 17.23
C LEU A 11 -16.94 -28.53 16.05
N LEU A 12 -17.34 -28.91 14.83
CA LEU A 12 -17.29 -28.03 13.65
C LEU A 12 -18.75 -27.86 13.20
N LEU A 13 -19.10 -26.63 12.80
CA LEU A 13 -20.44 -26.12 12.44
C LEU A 13 -21.27 -25.57 13.61
N ALA A 14 -21.20 -24.25 13.81
CA ALA A 14 -22.32 -23.35 13.51
C ALA A 14 -21.98 -21.91 13.93
N LEU A 15 -21.43 -21.13 13.00
CA LEU A 15 -21.46 -19.65 13.06
C LEU A 15 -21.54 -19.13 11.62
N THR A 16 -22.60 -19.53 10.93
CA THR A 16 -23.10 -18.86 9.73
C THR A 16 -24.45 -18.26 10.07
N ALA A 17 -24.44 -17.14 10.79
CA ALA A 17 -25.60 -16.27 10.86
C ALA A 17 -25.52 -15.32 9.66
N GLY A 18 -26.17 -15.72 8.57
CA GLY A 18 -26.50 -14.80 7.49
C GLY A 18 -27.55 -13.82 7.99
N ALA A 19 -27.18 -12.56 8.11
CA ALA A 19 -28.13 -11.45 8.21
C ALA A 19 -28.22 -10.79 6.83
N GLN A 20 -29.20 -11.20 6.04
CA GLN A 20 -29.71 -10.39 4.93
C GLN A 20 -30.51 -9.24 5.54
N ASN A 21 -29.89 -8.06 5.64
CA ASN A 21 -30.60 -6.80 5.73
C ASN A 21 -30.26 -6.01 4.48
N MET A 22 -31.11 -6.10 3.45
CA MET A 22 -31.23 -5.02 2.46
C MET A 22 -31.91 -3.84 3.14
N ALA A 23 -31.12 -3.06 3.86
CA ALA A 23 -31.43 -1.68 4.15
C ALA A 23 -30.57 -0.85 3.20
N THR A 24 -31.22 0.05 2.46
CA THR A 24 -30.58 1.06 1.62
C THR A 24 -29.72 1.94 2.51
N THR A 25 -28.47 1.55 2.73
CA THR A 25 -27.48 2.38 3.40
C THR A 25 -27.10 3.48 2.43
N SER A 26 -27.57 4.69 2.70
CA SER A 26 -26.84 5.90 2.33
C SER A 26 -25.39 5.67 2.74
N ALA A 27 -24.50 5.47 1.76
CA ALA A 27 -23.08 5.35 2.01
C ALA A 27 -22.63 6.69 2.62
N LYS A 28 -22.54 6.74 3.95
CA LYS A 28 -21.66 7.72 4.58
C LYS A 28 -20.28 7.47 3.97
N PRO A 29 -19.56 8.50 3.49
CA PRO A 29 -18.19 8.32 3.06
C PRO A 29 -17.39 7.84 4.27
N SER A 30 -17.18 6.53 4.37
CA SER A 30 -16.23 5.97 5.31
C SER A 30 -14.87 6.08 4.65
N VAL A 31 -13.94 6.72 5.36
CA VAL A 31 -12.52 6.59 5.08
C VAL A 31 -12.20 5.10 5.08
N ASP A 32 -11.82 4.55 3.93
CA ASP A 32 -11.32 3.18 3.85
C ASP A 32 -10.19 3.06 4.87
N GLN A 33 -10.38 2.15 5.82
CA GLN A 33 -9.31 1.83 6.76
C GLN A 33 -8.24 1.10 5.97
N PRO A 34 -6.95 1.41 6.15
CA PRO A 34 -5.88 0.68 5.45
C PRO A 34 -6.10 -0.82 5.63
N GLU A 35 -6.18 -1.56 4.52
CA GLU A 35 -6.41 -3.01 4.58
C GLU A 35 -5.13 -3.70 5.10
N TYR A 36 -5.25 -4.48 6.18
CA TYR A 36 -4.13 -5.23 6.76
C TYR A 36 -4.48 -6.66 7.11
N ASN A 37 -3.45 -7.51 7.18
CA ASN A 37 -3.58 -8.89 7.62
C ASN A 37 -3.81 -8.93 9.13
N LYS A 38 -4.57 -9.92 9.59
CA LYS A 38 -4.97 -10.05 11.01
C LYS A 38 -4.53 -11.35 11.67
N TRP A 39 -4.15 -12.34 10.87
CA TRP A 39 -3.80 -13.67 11.36
C TRP A 39 -2.29 -13.85 11.43
N SER A 40 -1.82 -14.49 12.50
CA SER A 40 -0.43 -14.93 12.62
C SER A 40 -0.30 -16.32 13.25
N ILE A 41 0.77 -17.02 12.89
CA ILE A 41 1.22 -18.27 13.52
C ILE A 41 2.54 -17.99 14.23
N GLU A 42 2.66 -18.43 15.47
CA GLU A 42 3.81 -18.22 16.36
C GLU A 42 4.46 -19.57 16.65
N LEU A 43 5.74 -19.72 16.36
CA LEU A 43 6.53 -20.92 16.61
C LEU A 43 7.73 -20.57 17.49
N ASN A 44 7.74 -21.07 18.72
CA ASN A 44 8.73 -20.69 19.71
C ASN A 44 9.40 -21.91 20.34
N GLY A 45 10.67 -21.76 20.70
CA GLY A 45 11.44 -22.74 21.46
C GLY A 45 12.31 -22.05 22.50
N GLY A 46 12.54 -22.70 23.64
CA GLY A 46 13.27 -22.05 24.71
C GLY A 46 13.53 -22.89 25.95
N VAL A 47 13.55 -22.18 27.06
CA VAL A 47 13.83 -22.72 28.40
C VAL A 47 12.64 -22.52 29.33
N ASN A 48 12.60 -23.37 30.36
CA ASN A 48 11.59 -23.33 31.40
C ASN A 48 12.23 -23.38 32.79
N LYS A 49 11.51 -22.86 33.78
CA LYS A 49 11.95 -22.90 35.19
C LYS A 49 10.77 -22.92 36.16
N PRO A 50 10.46 -24.07 36.75
CA PRO A 50 9.65 -24.14 37.95
C PRO A 50 10.31 -23.33 39.08
N THR A 51 9.55 -22.44 39.71
CA THR A 51 10.04 -21.56 40.79
C THR A 51 9.38 -21.83 42.14
N ARG A 52 8.20 -22.48 42.13
CA ARG A 52 7.45 -22.94 43.31
C ARG A 52 6.82 -24.30 43.00
N ALA A 53 6.34 -24.99 44.04
CA ALA A 53 5.86 -26.38 43.97
C ALA A 53 6.96 -27.36 43.54
N MET A 54 8.08 -27.36 44.28
CA MET A 54 9.15 -28.34 44.19
C MET A 54 9.31 -29.03 45.56
N THR A 55 9.55 -30.33 45.56
CA THR A 55 9.86 -31.11 46.76
C THR A 55 11.21 -30.68 47.32
N ALA A 56 11.35 -30.61 48.65
CA ALA A 56 12.61 -30.21 49.27
C ALA A 56 13.78 -31.10 48.80
N GLY A 57 14.86 -30.48 48.32
CA GLY A 57 16.02 -31.18 47.74
C GLY A 57 15.95 -31.40 46.22
N TYR A 58 14.79 -31.18 45.58
CA TYR A 58 14.61 -31.27 44.14
C TYR A 58 14.70 -29.88 43.50
N THR A 59 15.51 -29.77 42.45
CA THR A 59 15.63 -28.51 41.68
C THR A 59 15.86 -28.84 40.21
N THR A 60 15.36 -28.00 39.31
CA THR A 60 15.74 -28.06 37.88
C THR A 60 17.06 -27.31 37.64
N GLU A 61 17.72 -27.59 36.52
CA GLU A 61 18.80 -26.74 36.03
C GLU A 61 18.35 -25.28 35.88
N SER A 62 19.29 -24.34 36.02
CA SER A 62 19.00 -22.91 35.85
C SER A 62 18.52 -22.56 34.44
N LEU A 63 19.02 -23.30 33.44
CA LEU A 63 18.62 -23.23 32.04
C LEU A 63 18.18 -24.63 31.61
N ASN A 64 16.93 -24.97 31.88
CA ASN A 64 16.37 -26.23 31.45
C ASN A 64 15.77 -26.05 30.04
N PHE A 65 16.48 -26.58 29.05
CA PHE A 65 16.06 -26.57 27.66
C PHE A 65 14.92 -27.57 27.44
N PHE A 66 14.13 -27.39 26.37
CA PHE A 66 12.89 -28.11 26.05
C PHE A 66 11.61 -27.45 26.59
N HIS A 67 11.49 -26.15 26.36
CA HIS A 67 10.20 -25.48 26.17
C HIS A 67 9.91 -25.32 24.68
N GLY A 68 8.66 -25.52 24.26
CA GLY A 68 8.19 -25.15 22.94
C GLY A 68 6.70 -24.84 22.93
N ASP A 69 6.31 -23.84 22.15
CA ASP A 69 4.91 -23.47 21.98
C ASP A 69 4.55 -23.12 20.54
N LEU A 70 3.30 -23.39 20.21
CA LEU A 70 2.65 -23.08 18.95
C LEU A 70 1.42 -22.21 19.23
N GLY A 71 1.44 -20.99 18.72
CA GLY A 71 0.34 -20.04 18.85
C GLY A 71 -0.33 -19.73 17.51
N VAL A 72 -1.64 -19.49 17.55
CA VAL A 72 -2.39 -18.82 16.48
C VAL A 72 -3.02 -17.57 17.07
N ARG A 73 -2.72 -16.41 16.47
CA ARG A 73 -3.20 -15.11 16.93
C ARG A 73 -4.02 -14.40 15.87
N TYR A 74 -5.06 -13.72 16.32
CA TYR A 74 -5.93 -12.86 15.52
C TYR A 74 -5.99 -11.46 16.14
N MET A 75 -5.62 -10.44 15.35
CA MET A 75 -5.70 -9.03 15.73
C MET A 75 -7.01 -8.41 15.25
N PHE A 76 -7.84 -7.89 16.17
CA PHE A 76 -9.08 -7.19 15.82
C PHE A 76 -8.79 -5.87 15.12
N ASN A 77 -7.75 -5.18 15.61
CA ASN A 77 -7.19 -3.92 15.12
C ASN A 77 -5.67 -3.88 15.43
N PRO A 78 -4.91 -2.84 15.05
CA PRO A 78 -3.47 -2.77 15.31
C PRO A 78 -3.05 -2.83 16.77
N LYS A 79 -3.97 -2.58 17.72
CA LYS A 79 -3.68 -2.49 19.16
C LYS A 79 -4.09 -3.74 19.93
N PHE A 80 -5.16 -4.43 19.52
CA PHE A 80 -5.77 -5.49 20.32
C PHE A 80 -6.04 -6.76 19.50
N GLY A 81 -5.78 -7.91 20.11
CA GLY A 81 -6.06 -9.22 19.54
C GLY A 81 -6.25 -10.31 20.59
N VAL A 82 -6.39 -11.54 20.10
CA VAL A 82 -6.51 -12.76 20.90
C VAL A 82 -5.58 -13.84 20.35
N LYS A 83 -5.06 -14.68 21.22
CA LYS A 83 -4.17 -15.80 20.91
C LYS A 83 -4.69 -17.09 21.54
N LEU A 84 -4.70 -18.15 20.74
CA LEU A 84 -4.82 -19.52 21.22
C LEU A 84 -3.44 -20.17 21.09
N ASP A 85 -2.94 -20.78 22.16
CA ASP A 85 -1.62 -21.41 22.11
C ASP A 85 -1.55 -22.72 22.88
N VAL A 86 -0.73 -23.63 22.38
CA VAL A 86 -0.38 -24.89 23.03
C VAL A 86 1.11 -24.88 23.37
N GLY A 87 1.45 -25.31 24.58
CA GLY A 87 2.82 -25.34 25.07
C GLY A 87 3.19 -26.70 25.62
N TYR A 88 4.47 -27.04 25.46
CA TYR A 88 5.09 -28.24 26.00
C TYR A 88 6.36 -27.85 26.76
N ASP A 89 6.50 -28.36 27.97
CA ASP A 89 7.67 -28.19 28.82
C ASP A 89 8.11 -29.57 29.33
N GLN A 90 9.41 -29.80 29.32
CA GLN A 90 10.03 -30.93 30.01
C GLN A 90 10.85 -30.40 31.18
N PHE A 91 10.63 -30.95 32.38
CA PHE A 91 11.39 -30.66 33.59
C PHE A 91 12.35 -31.79 33.89
N LYS A 92 13.63 -31.48 34.08
CA LYS A 92 14.68 -32.43 34.45
C LYS A 92 15.46 -31.95 35.65
N GLU A 93 16.02 -32.89 36.40
CA GLU A 93 16.85 -32.61 37.55
C GLU A 93 18.08 -31.78 37.21
N LYS A 94 18.54 -31.03 38.22
CA LYS A 94 19.86 -30.43 38.24
C LYS A 94 20.90 -31.48 38.61
N LYS A 95 22.12 -31.36 38.08
CA LYS A 95 23.26 -32.17 38.55
C LYS A 95 23.41 -32.13 40.07
N ASN A 96 23.65 -33.29 40.68
CA ASN A 96 23.77 -33.50 42.12
C ASN A 96 22.48 -33.24 42.91
N THR A 97 21.31 -33.34 42.26
CA THR A 97 20.01 -33.45 42.93
C THR A 97 19.36 -34.78 42.54
N PRO A 98 18.37 -35.28 43.30
CA PRO A 98 17.73 -36.55 42.95
C PRO A 98 17.07 -36.50 41.58
N ASP A 99 17.14 -37.61 40.84
CA ASP A 99 16.67 -37.72 39.46
C ASP A 99 15.15 -37.59 39.37
N PHE A 100 14.68 -36.78 38.41
CA PHE A 100 13.26 -36.72 38.08
C PHE A 100 13.02 -36.23 36.66
N GLU A 101 11.99 -36.76 36.03
CA GLU A 101 11.51 -36.23 34.75
C GLU A 101 10.00 -36.05 34.76
N SER A 102 9.58 -34.83 34.43
CA SER A 102 8.18 -34.46 34.31
C SER A 102 7.91 -33.76 33.00
N ARG A 103 6.72 -33.99 32.44
CA ARG A 103 6.24 -33.38 31.22
C ARG A 103 5.02 -32.56 31.53
N TYR A 104 4.98 -31.34 31.03
CA TYR A 104 3.92 -30.39 31.26
C TYR A 104 3.38 -29.90 29.91
N VAL A 105 2.08 -30.09 29.71
CA VAL A 105 1.38 -29.69 28.49
C VAL A 105 0.32 -28.68 28.87
N ARG A 106 0.18 -27.61 28.08
CA ARG A 106 -0.80 -26.56 28.33
C ARG A 106 -1.52 -26.15 27.05
N ALA A 107 -2.75 -25.70 27.22
CA ALA A 107 -3.52 -24.98 26.20
C ALA A 107 -4.08 -23.70 26.83
N SER A 108 -3.84 -22.54 26.21
CA SER A 108 -4.26 -21.25 26.76
C SER A 108 -5.02 -20.40 25.75
N PHE A 109 -5.93 -19.59 26.28
CA PHE A 109 -6.57 -18.49 25.57
C PHE A 109 -6.12 -17.18 26.20
N GLN A 110 -5.61 -16.28 25.37
CA GLN A 110 -4.92 -15.07 25.81
C GLN A 110 -5.44 -13.85 25.05
N GLY A 111 -5.62 -12.74 25.76
CA GLY A 111 -5.71 -11.42 25.16
C GLY A 111 -4.31 -10.91 24.83
N VAL A 112 -4.18 -10.16 23.73
CA VAL A 112 -2.91 -9.58 23.28
C VAL A 112 -3.09 -8.08 23.06
N VAL A 113 -2.18 -7.30 23.62
CA VAL A 113 -2.07 -5.85 23.42
C VAL A 113 -0.76 -5.57 22.70
N ASN A 114 -0.83 -4.93 21.54
CA ASN A 114 0.34 -4.40 20.86
C ASN A 114 0.72 -3.06 21.50
N VAL A 115 1.64 -3.13 22.46
CA VAL A 115 2.13 -1.98 23.23
C VAL A 115 2.81 -0.96 22.30
N GLY A 116 3.53 -1.44 21.28
CA GLY A 116 4.15 -0.58 20.28
C GLY A 116 3.13 0.32 19.58
N ARG A 117 1.97 -0.23 19.19
CA ARG A 117 0.88 0.55 18.57
C ARG A 117 0.04 1.33 19.58
N ALA A 118 -0.01 0.91 20.84
CA ALA A 118 -0.65 1.69 21.89
C ALA A 118 0.14 2.95 22.25
N LEU A 119 1.47 2.90 22.12
CA LEU A 119 2.42 3.97 22.46
C LEU A 119 3.05 4.65 21.24
N ASN A 120 2.48 4.43 20.05
CA ASN A 120 2.87 5.07 18.78
C ASN A 120 4.36 4.91 18.42
N PHE A 121 4.92 3.71 18.57
CA PHE A 121 6.32 3.43 18.24
C PHE A 121 6.65 3.64 16.76
N GLU A 122 5.67 3.62 15.86
CA GLU A 122 5.83 3.94 14.44
C GLU A 122 6.51 5.28 14.19
N THR A 123 6.37 6.23 15.12
CA THR A 123 6.99 7.56 15.05
C THR A 123 8.53 7.52 15.07
N TRP A 124 9.13 6.44 15.55
CA TRP A 124 10.58 6.30 15.64
C TRP A 124 11.11 4.94 15.16
N THR A 125 10.27 3.91 15.07
CA THR A 125 10.66 2.59 14.55
C THR A 125 9.51 1.85 13.88
N ASN A 126 9.82 1.30 12.70
CA ASN A 126 8.95 0.39 11.95
C ASN A 126 9.44 -1.06 11.99
N THR A 127 10.45 -1.34 12.80
CA THR A 127 11.15 -2.63 12.85
C THR A 127 11.02 -3.32 14.21
N ILE A 128 10.83 -2.56 15.29
CA ILE A 128 10.75 -3.10 16.65
C ILE A 128 9.31 -3.04 17.14
N GLY A 129 8.83 -4.12 17.75
CA GLY A 129 7.50 -4.21 18.35
C GLY A 129 7.56 -4.84 19.74
N ILE A 130 6.58 -4.51 20.58
CA ILE A 130 6.37 -5.14 21.88
C ILE A 130 4.90 -5.51 22.01
N LEU A 131 4.63 -6.76 22.37
CA LEU A 131 3.31 -7.25 22.74
C LEU A 131 3.30 -7.54 24.24
N ALA A 132 2.20 -7.19 24.90
CA ALA A 132 1.85 -7.75 26.20
C ALA A 132 0.72 -8.75 25.98
N HIS A 133 0.75 -9.87 26.68
CA HIS A 133 -0.30 -10.88 26.59
C HIS A 133 -0.62 -11.46 27.95
N GLY A 134 -1.85 -11.94 28.10
CA GLY A 134 -2.26 -12.62 29.32
C GLY A 134 -3.63 -13.25 29.20
N GLY A 135 -3.90 -14.23 30.04
CA GLY A 135 -5.14 -14.98 30.00
C GLY A 135 -5.12 -16.19 30.91
N PHE A 136 -5.80 -17.25 30.47
CA PHE A 136 -6.03 -18.44 31.27
C PHE A 136 -6.05 -19.67 30.39
N GLY A 137 -5.96 -20.84 31.01
CA GLY A 137 -6.01 -22.10 30.29
C GLY A 137 -6.10 -23.30 31.20
N VAL A 138 -5.85 -24.44 30.60
CA VAL A 138 -5.72 -25.72 31.28
C VAL A 138 -4.35 -26.31 31.01
N SER A 139 -3.84 -27.01 32.00
CA SER A 139 -2.56 -27.69 31.91
C SER A 139 -2.62 -29.07 32.53
N GLN A 140 -1.67 -29.90 32.14
CA GLN A 140 -1.51 -31.25 32.63
C GLN A 140 -0.03 -31.49 32.90
N ILE A 141 0.29 -32.01 34.07
CA ILE A 141 1.62 -32.57 34.35
C ILE A 141 1.54 -34.09 34.44
N SER A 142 2.56 -34.77 33.93
CA SER A 142 2.75 -36.21 34.04
C SER A 142 4.21 -36.50 34.31
N THR A 143 4.51 -37.48 35.14
CA THR A 143 5.90 -37.80 35.51
C THR A 143 6.26 -39.23 35.15
N GLU A 144 7.51 -39.44 34.76
CA GLU A 144 8.04 -40.79 34.55
C GLU A 144 8.44 -41.44 35.89
N THR A 145 8.93 -40.63 36.81
CA THR A 145 9.29 -41.00 38.18
C THR A 145 8.42 -40.20 39.15
N GLY A 146 7.93 -40.82 40.24
CA GLY A 146 7.03 -40.17 41.21
C GLY A 146 5.59 -40.71 41.18
N PHE A 147 4.59 -39.83 41.27
CA PHE A 147 3.20 -40.19 41.57
C PHE A 147 2.44 -41.05 40.54
N GLY A 148 3.05 -41.37 39.39
CA GLY A 148 2.53 -42.35 38.44
C GLY A 148 1.12 -42.00 37.94
N GLY A 149 0.98 -40.89 37.22
CA GLY A 149 -0.31 -40.45 36.70
C GLY A 149 -0.27 -39.11 35.96
N GLN A 150 -1.45 -38.51 35.84
CA GLN A 150 -1.66 -37.18 35.26
C GLN A 150 -2.34 -36.30 36.31
N ASP A 151 -1.82 -35.09 36.49
CA ASP A 151 -2.43 -34.06 37.32
C ASP A 151 -2.88 -32.90 36.43
N TYR A 152 -4.17 -32.55 36.52
CA TYR A 152 -4.84 -31.59 35.66
C TYR A 152 -5.13 -30.30 36.43
N MET A 153 -4.69 -29.20 35.86
CA MET A 153 -4.71 -27.89 36.49
C MET A 153 -5.41 -26.88 35.60
N ALA A 154 -5.93 -25.83 36.22
CA ALA A 154 -6.19 -24.57 35.52
C ALA A 154 -4.97 -23.68 35.69
N HIS A 155 -4.69 -22.78 34.76
CA HIS A 155 -3.59 -21.82 34.91
C HIS A 155 -3.97 -20.42 34.50
N GLY A 156 -3.34 -19.43 35.15
CA GLY A 156 -3.22 -18.07 34.66
C GLY A 156 -1.89 -17.89 33.94
N ILE A 157 -1.85 -17.07 32.90
CA ILE A 157 -0.65 -16.78 32.10
C ILE A 157 -0.54 -15.28 31.85
N ALA A 158 0.68 -14.75 31.93
CA ALA A 158 0.98 -13.37 31.55
C ALA A 158 2.42 -13.26 31.04
N GLY A 159 2.65 -12.46 30.01
CA GLY A 159 3.98 -12.32 29.42
C GLY A 159 4.13 -11.11 28.51
N ILE A 160 5.37 -10.94 28.04
CA ILE A 160 5.78 -9.88 27.12
C ILE A 160 6.56 -10.53 25.96
N THR A 161 6.17 -10.19 24.74
CA THR A 161 6.83 -10.62 23.52
C THR A 161 7.52 -9.43 22.85
N GLY A 162 8.84 -9.45 22.77
CA GLY A 162 9.61 -8.56 21.91
C GLY A 162 9.60 -9.05 20.47
N GLN A 163 9.51 -8.14 19.50
CA GLN A 163 9.47 -8.45 18.08
C GLN A 163 10.49 -7.63 17.29
N ILE A 164 11.16 -8.29 16.34
CA ILE A 164 12.01 -7.67 15.33
C ILE A 164 11.46 -8.06 13.96
N LYS A 165 10.97 -7.09 13.19
CA LYS A 165 10.46 -7.29 11.84
C LYS A 165 11.60 -7.69 10.91
N LEU A 166 11.50 -8.89 10.35
CA LEU A 166 12.45 -9.37 9.32
C LEU A 166 11.94 -9.07 7.91
N SER A 167 10.63 -9.17 7.72
CA SER A 167 9.94 -8.80 6.48
C SER A 167 8.48 -8.42 6.78
N ASN A 168 7.72 -8.08 5.74
CA ASN A 168 6.27 -7.89 5.86
C ASN A 168 5.50 -9.18 6.23
N ARG A 169 6.15 -10.35 6.17
CA ARG A 169 5.54 -11.68 6.41
C ARG A 169 6.10 -12.43 7.60
N VAL A 170 7.25 -12.01 8.13
CA VAL A 170 7.97 -12.75 9.18
C VAL A 170 8.58 -11.78 10.18
N ALA A 171 8.47 -12.11 11.47
CA ALA A 171 9.19 -11.44 12.55
C ALA A 171 9.95 -12.46 13.41
N LEU A 172 11.14 -12.07 13.87
CA LEU A 172 11.83 -12.74 14.97
C LEU A 172 11.19 -12.27 16.27
N THR A 173 10.95 -13.21 17.18
CA THR A 173 10.30 -12.92 18.46
C THR A 173 11.09 -13.51 19.62
N GLY A 174 11.06 -12.79 20.75
CA GLY A 174 11.55 -13.28 22.03
C GLY A 174 10.46 -13.09 23.07
N ASP A 175 10.09 -14.15 23.78
CA ASP A 175 8.96 -14.15 24.70
C ASP A 175 9.41 -14.47 26.13
N LEU A 176 8.87 -13.71 27.09
CA LEU A 176 9.03 -13.96 28.53
C LEU A 176 7.65 -14.13 29.14
N THR A 177 7.38 -15.32 29.66
CA THR A 177 6.06 -15.71 30.13
C THR A 177 6.12 -16.27 31.54
N GLY A 178 5.22 -15.79 32.41
CA GLY A 178 4.95 -16.37 33.72
C GLY A 178 3.61 -17.10 33.75
N ILE A 179 3.59 -18.27 34.37
CA ILE A 179 2.42 -19.14 34.49
C ILE A 179 2.21 -19.48 35.96
N VAL A 180 0.95 -19.39 36.41
CA VAL A 180 0.53 -19.78 37.76
C VAL A 180 -0.55 -20.85 37.66
N ASN A 181 -0.26 -22.04 38.17
CA ASN A 181 -1.20 -23.16 38.22
C ASN A 181 -2.08 -23.07 39.46
N GLY A 182 -3.37 -23.23 39.25
CA GLY A 182 -4.37 -23.43 40.28
C GLY A 182 -4.79 -24.89 40.37
N ARG A 183 -5.08 -25.34 41.60
CA ARG A 183 -5.44 -26.73 41.94
C ARG A 183 -4.37 -27.76 41.53
N GLN A 184 -3.10 -27.38 41.52
CA GLN A 184 -2.01 -28.34 41.35
C GLN A 184 -1.91 -29.21 42.60
N ASN A 185 -1.98 -30.52 42.44
CA ASN A 185 -1.91 -31.49 43.53
C ASN A 185 -0.48 -31.97 43.77
N TRP A 186 0.32 -32.11 42.71
CA TRP A 186 1.69 -32.63 42.76
C TRP A 186 2.71 -31.57 42.38
N ASN A 187 3.86 -31.59 43.05
CA ASN A 187 5.01 -30.74 42.71
C ASN A 187 5.49 -31.03 41.28
N PHE A 188 6.20 -30.07 40.67
CA PHE A 188 6.72 -30.22 39.30
C PHE A 188 7.72 -31.36 39.16
N ASP A 189 8.39 -31.79 40.24
CA ASP A 189 9.23 -32.99 40.28
C ASP A 189 8.46 -34.32 40.45
N GLY A 190 7.18 -34.26 40.79
CA GLY A 190 6.33 -35.43 40.97
C GLY A 190 6.52 -36.23 42.27
N MET A 191 7.40 -35.82 43.18
CA MET A 191 7.75 -36.60 44.37
C MET A 191 6.97 -36.22 45.63
N GLY A 192 6.31 -35.07 45.63
CA GLY A 192 5.59 -34.54 46.77
C GLY A 192 4.34 -33.76 46.38
N ASN A 193 3.49 -33.51 47.36
CA ASN A 193 2.26 -32.75 47.17
C ASN A 193 2.50 -31.25 47.38
N THR A 194 1.68 -30.44 46.72
CA THR A 194 1.61 -29.01 46.99
C THR A 194 1.00 -28.74 48.37
N THR A 195 1.32 -27.59 48.96
CA THR A 195 1.03 -27.30 50.39
C THR A 195 -0.10 -26.31 50.62
N THR A 196 -0.42 -25.43 49.66
CA THR A 196 -1.48 -24.42 49.79
C THR A 196 -2.69 -24.70 48.90
N GLY A 197 -2.55 -25.56 47.90
CA GLY A 197 -3.63 -26.12 47.07
C GLY A 197 -4.33 -25.15 46.12
N SER A 198 -4.03 -23.84 46.19
CA SER A 198 -4.76 -22.81 45.43
C SER A 198 -3.93 -22.20 44.29
N PHE A 199 -2.66 -21.82 44.52
CA PHE A 199 -1.79 -21.17 43.52
C PHE A 199 -0.29 -21.46 43.80
N ASP A 200 0.06 -22.74 43.90
CA ASP A 200 1.42 -23.16 44.28
C ASP A 200 2.38 -23.28 43.11
N GLY A 201 1.91 -23.72 41.94
CA GLY A 201 2.76 -23.91 40.78
C GLY A 201 3.07 -22.59 40.12
N VAL A 202 4.32 -22.15 40.18
CA VAL A 202 4.78 -20.98 39.42
C VAL A 202 5.88 -21.40 38.48
N LEU A 203 5.66 -21.19 37.19
CA LEU A 203 6.54 -21.55 36.10
C LEU A 203 6.92 -20.28 35.32
N LEU A 204 8.20 -20.16 34.97
CA LEU A 204 8.70 -19.14 34.06
C LEU A 204 9.18 -19.79 32.77
N ASN A 205 8.81 -19.21 31.64
CA ASN A 205 9.29 -19.57 30.32
C ASN A 205 10.01 -18.38 29.67
N ALA A 206 11.10 -18.68 28.97
CA ALA A 206 11.77 -17.73 28.10
C ALA A 206 12.04 -18.41 26.75
N SER A 207 11.58 -17.83 25.66
CA SER A 207 11.66 -18.44 24.33
C SER A 207 12.08 -17.46 23.25
N VAL A 208 12.60 -18.02 22.16
CA VAL A 208 12.88 -17.31 20.91
C VAL A 208 12.21 -18.07 19.79
N GLY A 209 11.63 -17.35 18.84
CA GLY A 209 10.82 -17.96 17.81
C GLY A 209 10.57 -17.07 16.60
N LEU A 210 9.78 -17.58 15.68
CA LEU A 210 9.36 -16.88 14.48
C LEU A 210 7.84 -16.74 14.46
N THR A 211 7.40 -15.54 14.09
CA THR A 211 5.99 -15.23 13.84
C THR A 211 5.78 -15.05 12.35
N PHE A 212 4.82 -15.78 11.79
CA PHE A 212 4.44 -15.74 10.37
C PHE A 212 3.09 -15.03 10.21
N TYR A 213 3.04 -14.01 9.37
CA TYR A 213 1.83 -13.22 9.11
C TYR A 213 1.08 -13.70 7.87
N LEU A 214 -0.21 -13.99 8.03
CA LEU A 214 -1.05 -14.61 7.00
C LEU A 214 -2.09 -13.64 6.44
N GLY A 215 -2.25 -13.65 5.11
CA GLY A 215 -3.32 -12.92 4.40
C GLY A 215 -2.85 -12.28 3.09
N LYS A 216 -3.75 -11.60 2.38
CA LYS A 216 -3.46 -11.02 1.04
C LYS A 216 -2.81 -9.64 1.10
N ASN A 217 -2.95 -8.93 2.22
CA ASN A 217 -2.52 -7.54 2.34
C ASN A 217 -1.02 -7.44 2.54
N GLU A 218 -0.45 -6.27 2.28
CA GLU A 218 1.00 -6.07 2.35
C GLU A 218 1.50 -6.14 3.81
N LYS A 219 0.84 -5.43 4.73
CA LYS A 219 1.24 -5.35 6.15
C LYS A 219 0.29 -6.15 7.05
N HIS A 220 0.82 -6.67 8.15
CA HIS A 220 0.02 -7.19 9.26
C HIS A 220 -0.34 -6.08 10.24
N ALA A 221 -1.43 -6.25 10.99
CA ALA A 221 -1.93 -5.34 12.01
C ALA A 221 -0.85 -4.85 12.98
N ASP A 222 0.16 -5.68 13.28
CA ASP A 222 1.25 -5.29 14.19
C ASP A 222 2.16 -4.17 13.66
N TRP A 223 2.13 -3.93 12.35
CA TRP A 223 3.04 -3.02 11.64
C TRP A 223 2.31 -1.90 10.90
N VAL A 224 1.03 -1.66 11.21
CA VAL A 224 0.24 -0.55 10.66
C VAL A 224 0.17 0.57 11.70
N GLY A 225 0.73 1.73 11.36
CA GLY A 225 0.72 2.92 12.22
C GLY A 225 -0.43 3.88 11.91
N GLU A 226 -0.57 4.93 12.73
CA GLU A 226 -1.58 5.97 12.50
C GLU A 226 -1.24 6.87 11.29
N GLU A 227 0.05 7.08 11.00
CA GLU A 227 0.52 7.82 9.80
C GLU A 227 0.13 7.14 8.49
N ASP A 228 0.14 5.79 8.44
CA ASP A 228 -0.29 5.05 7.25
C ASP A 228 -1.76 5.38 6.88
N ARG A 229 -2.58 5.71 7.88
CA ARG A 229 -3.98 6.11 7.69
C ARG A 229 -4.12 7.58 7.26
N ILE A 230 -3.21 8.45 7.70
CA ILE A 230 -3.22 9.88 7.36
C ILE A 230 -2.68 10.10 5.94
N GLY A 231 -1.62 9.41 5.53
CA GLY A 231 -1.06 9.58 4.19
C GLY A 231 -2.02 9.16 3.07
N GLU A 232 -2.91 8.19 3.32
CA GLU A 232 -3.96 7.82 2.36
C GLU A 232 -5.10 8.86 2.32
N LEU A 233 -5.38 9.51 3.45
CA LEU A 233 -6.30 10.65 3.51
C LEU A 233 -5.73 11.87 2.78
N GLU A 234 -4.46 12.21 3.01
CA GLU A 234 -3.76 13.31 2.34
C GLU A 234 -3.78 13.13 0.83
N LYS A 235 -3.44 11.93 0.32
CA LYS A 235 -3.52 11.65 -1.14
C LYS A 235 -4.91 11.87 -1.72
N ARG A 236 -5.97 11.57 -0.96
CA ARG A 236 -7.35 11.79 -1.40
C ARG A 236 -7.72 13.26 -1.36
N VAL A 237 -7.29 13.98 -0.32
CA VAL A 237 -7.48 15.43 -0.22
C VAL A 237 -6.74 16.10 -1.37
N ASP A 238 -5.47 15.76 -1.61
CA ASP A 238 -4.67 16.27 -2.73
C ASP A 238 -5.36 15.98 -4.07
N LEU A 239 -5.87 14.75 -4.29
CA LEU A 239 -6.58 14.41 -5.53
C LEU A 239 -7.84 15.27 -5.73
N ILE A 240 -8.57 15.56 -4.65
CA ILE A 240 -9.78 16.39 -4.70
C ILE A 240 -9.39 17.87 -4.89
N GLU A 241 -8.44 18.37 -4.12
CA GLU A 241 -7.99 19.77 -4.16
C GLU A 241 -7.37 20.11 -5.51
N THR A 242 -6.57 19.22 -6.10
CA THR A 242 -5.95 19.46 -7.41
C THR A 242 -6.89 19.10 -8.56
N GLY A 243 -7.63 18.00 -8.46
CA GLY A 243 -8.50 17.54 -9.54
C GLY A 243 -9.80 18.35 -9.70
N LEU A 244 -10.26 19.07 -8.66
CA LEU A 244 -11.42 19.95 -8.79
C LEU A 244 -11.07 21.35 -9.32
N ILE A 245 -9.79 21.66 -9.53
CA ILE A 245 -9.38 22.87 -10.22
C ILE A 245 -9.74 22.72 -11.69
N ASP A 246 -10.27 23.77 -12.28
CA ASP A 246 -10.47 23.90 -13.72
C ASP A 246 -9.32 24.79 -14.24
N SER A 247 -8.25 24.13 -14.70
CA SER A 247 -6.98 24.78 -15.02
C SER A 247 -7.05 25.65 -16.29
N ASP A 248 -7.81 25.22 -17.29
CA ASP A 248 -7.96 25.94 -18.56
C ASP A 248 -9.23 26.79 -18.66
N LYS A 249 -10.10 26.69 -17.63
CA LYS A 249 -11.29 27.52 -17.42
C LYS A 249 -12.36 27.30 -18.48
N ASP A 250 -12.46 26.07 -18.97
CA ASP A 250 -13.49 25.67 -19.93
C ASP A 250 -14.83 25.28 -19.27
N GLY A 251 -14.86 25.21 -17.94
CA GLY A 251 -16.02 24.86 -17.14
C GLY A 251 -16.06 23.40 -16.68
N VAL A 252 -15.06 22.59 -17.01
CA VAL A 252 -14.91 21.21 -16.56
C VAL A 252 -13.65 21.09 -15.70
N ALA A 253 -13.80 20.55 -14.49
CA ALA A 253 -12.65 20.37 -13.61
C ALA A 253 -11.66 19.33 -14.17
N ASP A 254 -10.36 19.53 -13.92
CA ASP A 254 -9.23 18.73 -14.41
C ASP A 254 -9.43 17.21 -14.17
N LEU A 255 -10.11 16.82 -13.09
CA LEU A 255 -10.43 15.42 -12.76
C LEU A 255 -11.35 14.76 -13.79
N TYR A 256 -12.21 15.54 -14.44
CA TYR A 256 -13.22 15.08 -15.39
C TYR A 256 -12.91 15.51 -16.83
N ASP A 257 -11.91 16.36 -17.01
CA ASP A 257 -11.51 16.90 -18.30
C ASP A 257 -10.62 15.91 -19.08
N LEU A 258 -11.02 15.63 -20.31
CA LEU A 258 -10.32 14.77 -21.26
C LEU A 258 -9.44 15.53 -22.25
N GLU A 259 -9.63 16.84 -22.39
CA GLU A 259 -8.84 17.73 -23.25
C GLU A 259 -8.22 18.86 -22.42
N PRO A 260 -7.22 18.55 -21.57
CA PRO A 260 -6.60 19.56 -20.74
C PRO A 260 -5.97 20.61 -21.65
N ASN A 261 -6.25 21.89 -21.41
CA ASN A 261 -5.87 23.05 -22.22
C ASN A 261 -6.76 23.31 -23.43
N THR A 262 -8.07 23.19 -23.27
CA THR A 262 -9.04 23.74 -24.22
C THR A 262 -8.76 25.23 -24.46
N ILE A 263 -8.92 25.67 -25.71
CA ILE A 263 -8.74 27.08 -26.07
C ILE A 263 -9.83 27.91 -25.36
N ALA A 264 -9.40 28.93 -24.61
CA ALA A 264 -10.30 29.80 -23.87
C ALA A 264 -11.40 30.40 -24.77
N GLY A 265 -12.66 30.21 -24.38
CA GLY A 265 -13.83 30.70 -25.10
C GLY A 265 -14.41 29.75 -26.14
N VAL A 266 -13.91 28.51 -26.21
CA VAL A 266 -14.51 27.41 -26.99
C VAL A 266 -15.47 26.62 -26.09
N ALA A 267 -16.68 26.36 -26.57
CA ALA A 267 -17.63 25.49 -25.90
C ALA A 267 -17.13 24.03 -25.87
N VAL A 268 -17.22 23.44 -24.68
CA VAL A 268 -16.88 22.03 -24.43
C VAL A 268 -18.10 21.22 -24.02
N ASN A 269 -18.00 19.90 -24.19
CA ASN A 269 -18.98 18.97 -23.64
C ASN A 269 -18.73 18.70 -22.13
N THR A 270 -19.55 17.85 -21.51
CA THR A 270 -19.44 17.53 -20.07
C THR A 270 -18.15 16.81 -19.65
N LYS A 271 -17.23 16.57 -20.59
CA LYS A 271 -15.93 15.92 -20.38
C LYS A 271 -14.76 16.82 -20.84
N GLY A 272 -14.99 18.12 -21.00
CA GLY A 272 -13.96 19.10 -21.37
C GLY A 272 -13.52 19.04 -22.82
N GLN A 273 -14.17 18.24 -23.68
CA GLN A 273 -13.75 18.14 -25.09
C GLN A 273 -14.43 19.22 -25.93
N SER A 274 -13.64 19.91 -26.76
CA SER A 274 -14.12 20.92 -27.69
C SER A 274 -15.12 20.37 -28.71
N ILE A 275 -16.13 21.17 -29.06
CA ILE A 275 -17.17 20.79 -30.03
C ILE A 275 -16.65 21.04 -31.46
N ASP A 276 -16.39 19.96 -32.18
CA ASP A 276 -16.02 19.93 -33.60
C ASP A 276 -17.01 19.00 -34.34
N THR A 277 -18.09 19.58 -34.87
CA THR A 277 -19.17 18.81 -35.51
C THR A 277 -18.75 18.26 -36.87
N ASN A 278 -17.90 19.00 -37.59
CA ASN A 278 -17.47 18.65 -38.95
C ASN A 278 -16.22 17.74 -38.97
N GLN A 279 -15.62 17.48 -37.79
CA GLN A 279 -14.46 16.64 -37.54
C GLN A 279 -13.20 17.06 -38.28
N ASN A 280 -13.08 18.33 -38.65
CA ASN A 280 -11.94 18.84 -39.40
C ASN A 280 -10.75 19.21 -38.48
N GLY A 281 -10.91 19.12 -37.16
CA GLY A 281 -9.91 19.42 -36.15
C GLY A 281 -9.97 20.85 -35.61
N VAL A 282 -10.78 21.74 -36.17
CA VAL A 282 -11.02 23.09 -35.67
C VAL A 282 -12.34 23.10 -34.90
N PRO A 283 -12.37 23.56 -33.64
CA PRO A 283 -13.64 23.72 -32.93
C PRO A 283 -14.58 24.69 -33.65
N ASP A 284 -15.86 24.35 -33.71
CA ASP A 284 -16.88 25.10 -34.47
C ASP A 284 -16.96 26.59 -34.05
N GLU A 285 -16.74 26.89 -32.77
CA GLU A 285 -16.75 28.27 -32.26
C GLU A 285 -15.52 29.09 -32.71
N LEU A 286 -14.37 28.45 -32.84
CA LEU A 286 -13.17 29.07 -33.42
C LEU A 286 -13.38 29.36 -34.89
N GLU A 287 -14.02 28.45 -35.64
CA GLU A 287 -14.38 28.70 -37.04
C GLU A 287 -15.23 29.96 -37.17
N SER A 288 -16.28 30.12 -36.35
CA SER A 288 -17.15 31.29 -36.40
C SER A 288 -16.41 32.62 -36.14
N TYR A 289 -15.44 32.62 -35.22
CA TYR A 289 -14.62 33.80 -34.95
C TYR A 289 -13.67 34.13 -36.11
N LEU A 290 -13.04 33.11 -36.69
CA LEU A 290 -12.15 33.24 -37.82
C LEU A 290 -12.90 33.72 -39.05
N ASP A 291 -14.08 33.19 -39.30
CA ASP A 291 -14.95 33.64 -40.38
C ASP A 291 -15.22 35.14 -40.23
N LYS A 292 -15.67 35.60 -39.07
CA LYS A 292 -15.94 37.04 -38.84
C LYS A 292 -14.70 37.94 -39.00
N THR A 293 -13.51 37.43 -38.66
CA THR A 293 -12.28 38.22 -38.63
C THR A 293 -11.57 38.24 -39.99
N TYR A 294 -11.68 37.16 -40.76
CA TYR A 294 -10.93 36.94 -42.00
C TYR A 294 -11.82 36.86 -43.26
N GLU A 295 -13.16 36.82 -43.15
CA GLU A 295 -14.12 36.86 -44.29
C GLU A 295 -14.25 38.24 -44.97
N LYS A 296 -13.17 39.01 -45.07
CA LYS A 296 -13.03 39.96 -46.19
C LYS A 296 -12.29 39.35 -47.39
N LYS A 297 -12.52 38.06 -47.67
CA LYS A 297 -12.46 37.47 -49.03
C LYS A 297 -13.00 36.01 -49.08
N GLY A 298 -14.33 35.88 -49.15
CA GLY A 298 -14.99 34.79 -49.89
C GLY A 298 -15.29 33.46 -49.16
N SER A 299 -16.55 33.34 -48.73
CA SER A 299 -17.38 32.13 -48.68
C SER A 299 -16.96 30.96 -47.76
N GLY A 300 -17.39 31.03 -46.50
CA GLY A 300 -18.27 30.02 -45.88
C GLY A 300 -17.89 28.56 -46.07
N THR A 301 -16.75 28.18 -45.49
CA THR A 301 -16.24 26.85 -45.07
C THR A 301 -14.79 27.16 -44.69
N ALA A 302 -14.27 26.71 -43.55
CA ALA A 302 -12.84 26.81 -43.27
C ALA A 302 -12.05 26.17 -44.44
N THR A 303 -11.57 26.99 -45.36
CA THR A 303 -10.81 26.51 -46.51
C THR A 303 -9.48 25.98 -46.02
N ASN A 304 -8.80 25.13 -46.80
CA ASN A 304 -7.43 24.72 -46.49
C ASN A 304 -6.50 25.92 -46.21
N ASN A 305 -6.80 27.10 -46.75
CA ASN A 305 -6.03 28.33 -46.48
C ASN A 305 -6.19 28.82 -45.04
N THR A 306 -7.38 28.74 -44.44
CA THR A 306 -7.65 29.20 -43.07
C THR A 306 -6.96 28.30 -42.04
N VAL A 307 -6.99 26.98 -42.27
CA VAL A 307 -6.30 26.00 -41.42
C VAL A 307 -4.78 26.15 -41.54
N GLU A 308 -4.27 26.39 -42.75
CA GLU A 308 -2.86 26.70 -42.97
C GLU A 308 -2.42 27.99 -42.25
N GLU A 309 -3.25 29.03 -42.23
CA GLU A 309 -3.01 30.27 -41.49
C GLU A 309 -2.96 30.07 -39.98
N LEU A 310 -3.82 29.22 -39.40
CA LEU A 310 -3.78 28.88 -37.97
C LEU A 310 -2.50 28.14 -37.59
N ILE A 311 -2.10 27.17 -38.41
CA ILE A 311 -0.88 26.39 -38.18
C ILE A 311 0.33 27.32 -38.28
N ASN A 312 0.43 28.09 -39.36
CA ASN A 312 1.55 29.00 -39.61
C ASN A 312 1.56 30.23 -38.67
N GLY A 313 0.40 30.63 -38.15
CA GLY A 313 0.25 31.66 -37.14
C GLY A 313 0.70 31.23 -35.74
N GLY A 314 1.07 29.96 -35.56
CA GLY A 314 1.57 29.43 -34.30
C GLY A 314 0.48 29.23 -33.24
N TYR A 315 -0.78 29.12 -33.65
CA TYR A 315 -1.89 28.75 -32.75
C TYR A 315 -1.88 27.26 -32.41
N VAL A 316 -1.24 26.45 -33.26
CA VAL A 316 -1.10 25.00 -33.07
C VAL A 316 0.30 24.71 -32.54
N ASN A 317 0.39 24.32 -31.26
CA ASN A 317 1.66 24.01 -30.60
C ASN A 317 1.59 22.70 -29.84
N VAL A 318 2.75 22.13 -29.55
CA VAL A 318 2.92 20.98 -28.66
C VAL A 318 3.83 21.36 -27.51
N TYR A 319 3.38 21.23 -26.26
CA TYR A 319 4.12 21.66 -25.08
C TYR A 319 4.85 20.51 -24.38
N PHE A 320 5.87 20.89 -23.60
CA PHE A 320 6.78 19.98 -22.91
C PHE A 320 7.07 20.42 -21.48
N ASP A 321 7.21 19.43 -20.60
CA ASP A 321 7.71 19.65 -19.25
C ASP A 321 9.17 20.12 -19.24
N PHE A 322 9.56 20.68 -18.08
CA PHE A 322 10.94 21.10 -17.86
C PHE A 322 11.90 19.93 -18.09
N ASN A 323 12.97 20.20 -18.85
CA ASN A 323 14.00 19.21 -19.19
C ASN A 323 13.47 17.92 -19.85
N SER A 324 12.30 17.96 -20.49
CA SER A 324 11.69 16.80 -21.15
C SER A 324 11.62 17.00 -22.67
N SER A 325 11.82 15.89 -23.41
CA SER A 325 11.52 15.77 -24.85
C SER A 325 10.29 14.90 -25.12
N LYS A 326 9.58 14.47 -24.08
CA LYS A 326 8.31 13.74 -24.20
C LYS A 326 7.17 14.78 -24.25
N PRO A 327 6.36 14.81 -25.33
CA PRO A 327 5.18 15.67 -25.38
C PRO A 327 4.25 15.40 -24.19
N THR A 328 3.62 16.43 -23.64
CA THR A 328 2.58 16.21 -22.64
C THR A 328 1.36 15.59 -23.32
N ASN A 329 0.65 14.69 -22.62
CA ASN A 329 -0.51 14.00 -23.21
C ASN A 329 -1.57 14.99 -23.71
N ALA A 330 -1.79 16.04 -22.93
CA ALA A 330 -2.69 17.16 -23.23
C ALA A 330 -2.37 17.88 -24.56
N SER A 331 -1.08 17.98 -24.91
CA SER A 331 -0.67 18.72 -26.12
C SER A 331 -0.66 17.90 -27.41
N LEU A 332 -1.05 16.61 -27.35
CA LEU A 332 -1.05 15.76 -28.54
C LEU A 332 -2.15 16.14 -29.55
N SER A 333 -3.20 16.84 -29.11
CA SER A 333 -4.22 17.43 -29.98
C SER A 333 -3.62 18.35 -31.06
N GLY A 334 -2.58 19.12 -30.71
CA GLY A 334 -1.86 19.96 -31.68
C GLY A 334 -1.17 19.15 -32.80
N VAL A 335 -0.73 17.93 -32.52
CA VAL A 335 -0.19 17.02 -33.54
C VAL A 335 -1.30 16.47 -34.43
N ASP A 336 -2.45 16.12 -33.83
CA ASP A 336 -3.61 15.62 -34.58
C ASP A 336 -4.10 16.66 -35.60
N PHE A 337 -4.12 17.93 -35.20
CA PHE A 337 -4.47 19.05 -36.07
C PHE A 337 -3.57 19.11 -37.33
N LEU A 338 -2.25 19.05 -37.15
CA LEU A 338 -1.30 19.02 -38.27
C LEU A 338 -1.50 17.77 -39.14
N VAL A 339 -1.68 16.60 -38.53
CA VAL A 339 -1.84 15.32 -39.24
C VAL A 339 -3.11 15.35 -40.10
N LYS A 340 -4.24 15.83 -39.56
CA LYS A 340 -5.49 16.00 -40.31
C LYS A 340 -5.29 16.91 -41.51
N TYR A 341 -4.67 18.08 -41.32
CA TYR A 341 -4.36 19.01 -42.41
C TYR A 341 -3.52 18.34 -43.52
N LEU A 342 -2.42 17.67 -43.16
CA LEU A 342 -1.51 17.05 -44.14
C LEU A 342 -2.11 15.83 -44.85
N LYS A 343 -3.04 15.10 -44.22
CA LYS A 343 -3.81 14.03 -44.87
C LYS A 343 -4.77 14.59 -45.91
N ASN A 344 -5.46 15.67 -45.59
CA ASN A 344 -6.40 16.34 -46.50
C ASN A 344 -5.68 17.10 -47.62
N ASN A 345 -4.38 17.39 -47.46
CA ASN A 345 -3.56 18.10 -48.43
C ASN A 345 -2.30 17.31 -48.82
N PRO A 346 -2.40 16.24 -49.64
CA PRO A 346 -1.28 15.33 -49.93
C PRO A 346 -0.03 15.99 -50.52
N GLY A 347 -0.17 17.14 -51.20
CA GLY A 347 0.95 17.88 -51.80
C GLY A 347 1.70 18.83 -50.86
N LYS A 348 1.19 19.06 -49.64
CA LYS A 348 1.79 19.99 -48.67
C LYS A 348 2.88 19.32 -47.83
N SER A 349 3.82 20.10 -47.32
CA SER A 349 4.85 19.63 -46.38
C SER A 349 4.90 20.51 -45.14
N ALA A 350 5.52 20.07 -44.05
CA ALA A 350 5.62 20.88 -42.83
C ALA A 350 7.02 20.85 -42.23
N ASP A 351 7.50 22.03 -41.81
CA ASP A 351 8.59 22.15 -40.86
C ASP A 351 8.03 21.99 -39.44
N ILE A 352 8.69 21.16 -38.64
CA ILE A 352 8.43 20.93 -37.23
C ILE A 352 9.55 21.62 -36.46
N ILE A 353 9.21 22.73 -35.82
CA ILE A 353 10.19 23.66 -35.27
C ILE A 353 10.15 23.55 -33.75
N GLY A 354 11.23 23.05 -33.15
CA GLY A 354 11.34 22.86 -31.71
C GLY A 354 12.00 24.04 -31.00
N TYR A 355 11.52 24.33 -29.79
CA TYR A 355 12.04 25.36 -28.90
C TYR A 355 12.30 24.82 -27.48
N ALA A 356 13.23 25.46 -26.79
CA ALA A 356 13.53 25.28 -25.38
C ALA A 356 13.44 26.62 -24.64
N ASP A 357 13.29 26.57 -23.31
CA ASP A 357 13.44 27.79 -22.51
C ASP A 357 14.92 28.15 -22.37
N GLU A 358 15.19 29.39 -21.97
CA GLU A 358 16.53 29.97 -21.88
C GLU A 358 17.32 29.56 -20.61
N ILE A 359 16.87 28.50 -19.91
CA ILE A 359 17.54 28.00 -18.71
C ILE A 359 18.53 26.91 -19.12
N GLY A 360 19.79 27.08 -18.75
CA GLY A 360 20.86 26.11 -19.02
C GLY A 360 21.82 26.58 -20.12
N LYS A 361 22.53 25.63 -20.71
CA LYS A 361 23.52 25.91 -21.76
C LYS A 361 22.84 25.92 -23.12
N THR A 362 23.18 26.89 -23.96
CA THR A 362 22.63 27.00 -25.33
C THR A 362 22.79 25.73 -26.15
N SER A 363 23.96 25.09 -26.12
CA SER A 363 24.16 23.83 -26.86
C SER A 363 23.25 22.70 -26.38
N TYR A 364 22.94 22.66 -25.08
CA TYR A 364 21.99 21.71 -24.52
C TYR A 364 20.56 22.01 -24.97
N ASN A 365 20.16 23.28 -24.96
CA ASN A 365 18.83 23.71 -25.35
C ASN A 365 18.59 23.57 -26.86
N THR A 366 19.60 23.80 -27.71
CA THR A 366 19.56 23.47 -29.14
C THR A 366 19.28 21.98 -29.34
N GLU A 367 20.02 21.12 -28.64
CA GLU A 367 19.85 19.66 -28.73
C GLU A 367 18.50 19.19 -28.17
N LEU A 368 18.02 19.77 -27.07
CA LEU A 368 16.71 19.47 -26.48
C LEU A 368 15.58 19.89 -27.44
N SER A 369 15.69 21.06 -28.05
CA SER A 369 14.72 21.56 -29.03
C SER A 369 14.62 20.62 -30.25
N ARG A 370 15.76 20.10 -30.73
CA ARG A 370 15.81 19.10 -31.81
C ARG A 370 15.08 17.83 -31.41
N LYS A 371 15.38 17.29 -30.22
CA LYS A 371 14.74 16.06 -29.70
C LYS A 371 13.23 16.19 -29.57
N ARG A 372 12.72 17.37 -29.17
CA ARG A 372 11.29 17.66 -29.10
C ARG A 372 10.64 17.61 -30.48
N ALA A 373 11.22 18.29 -31.45
CA ALA A 373 10.73 18.27 -32.82
C ALA A 373 10.78 16.86 -33.44
N GLU A 374 11.82 16.07 -33.16
CA GLU A 374 11.90 14.66 -33.57
C GLU A 374 10.84 13.79 -32.92
N ALA A 375 10.55 14.00 -31.63
CA ALA A 375 9.49 13.29 -30.93
C ALA A 375 8.12 13.57 -31.59
N VAL A 376 7.83 14.83 -31.91
CA VAL A 376 6.59 15.22 -32.59
C VAL A 376 6.53 14.66 -34.02
N LYS A 377 7.64 14.72 -34.78
CA LYS A 377 7.74 14.09 -36.10
C LYS A 377 7.40 12.60 -36.02
N LYS A 378 7.93 11.89 -35.02
CA LYS A 378 7.67 10.46 -34.83
C LYS A 378 6.18 10.18 -34.57
N VAL A 379 5.51 11.02 -33.77
CA VAL A 379 4.06 10.89 -33.55
C VAL A 379 3.29 11.08 -34.86
N ALA A 380 3.60 12.13 -35.64
CA ALA A 380 2.93 12.38 -36.92
C ALA A 380 3.16 11.27 -37.96
N VAL A 381 4.38 10.70 -38.02
CA VAL A 381 4.70 9.56 -38.89
C VAL A 381 3.91 8.32 -38.48
N ASN A 382 3.87 8.02 -37.18
CA ASN A 382 3.07 6.90 -36.66
C ASN A 382 1.57 7.07 -36.93
N ALA A 383 1.10 8.32 -37.04
CA ALA A 383 -0.27 8.64 -37.42
C ALA A 383 -0.53 8.58 -38.94
N GLY A 384 0.48 8.23 -39.74
CA GLY A 384 0.35 7.94 -41.18
C GLY A 384 0.80 9.04 -42.13
N ILE A 385 1.52 10.07 -41.65
CA ILE A 385 2.16 11.06 -42.55
C ILE A 385 3.50 10.53 -43.05
N ASP A 386 3.76 10.65 -44.34
CA ASP A 386 5.05 10.28 -44.92
C ASP A 386 6.20 11.11 -44.30
N ALA A 387 7.25 10.44 -43.82
CA ALA A 387 8.36 11.08 -43.14
C ALA A 387 9.14 12.08 -44.02
N SER A 388 9.06 11.95 -45.36
CA SER A 388 9.65 12.88 -46.32
C SER A 388 8.93 14.23 -46.39
N ARG A 389 7.66 14.28 -45.94
CA ARG A 389 6.85 15.52 -45.90
C ARG A 389 7.10 16.35 -44.64
N LEU A 390 7.92 15.86 -43.72
CA LEU A 390 8.17 16.46 -42.41
C LEU A 390 9.64 16.79 -42.25
N ASN A 391 9.97 18.06 -42.12
CA ASN A 391 11.34 18.53 -41.86
C ASN A 391 11.49 18.95 -40.38
N VAL A 392 12.63 18.66 -39.76
CA VAL A 392 12.87 19.01 -38.35
C VAL A 392 13.80 20.22 -38.27
N ILE A 393 13.38 21.24 -37.53
CA ILE A 393 14.17 22.44 -37.28
C ILE A 393 14.38 22.59 -35.77
N ALA A 394 15.64 22.70 -35.36
CA ALA A 394 16.03 22.95 -33.98
C ALA A 394 16.27 24.45 -33.79
N ASN A 395 15.26 25.17 -33.28
CA ASN A 395 15.37 26.62 -33.13
C ASN A 395 16.06 27.05 -31.82
N GLY A 396 16.37 26.09 -30.93
CA GLY A 396 17.07 26.36 -29.69
C GLY A 396 16.21 27.10 -28.68
N GLU A 397 16.78 28.13 -28.06
CA GLU A 397 16.14 28.87 -26.97
C GLU A 397 15.15 29.90 -27.52
N ASP A 398 13.96 29.98 -26.92
CA ASP A 398 12.99 31.06 -27.13
C ASP A 398 13.09 32.04 -25.95
N THR A 399 13.62 33.23 -26.24
CA THR A 399 13.84 34.31 -25.25
C THR A 399 12.73 35.36 -25.27
N SER A 400 11.56 35.06 -25.86
CA SER A 400 10.45 36.02 -25.98
C SER A 400 9.68 36.27 -24.69
N VAL A 401 9.96 35.51 -23.63
CA VAL A 401 9.27 35.55 -22.34
C VAL A 401 10.19 35.96 -21.20
N ASN A 402 9.60 36.37 -20.07
CA ASN A 402 10.36 36.72 -18.88
C ASN A 402 11.03 35.48 -18.27
N LYS A 403 12.37 35.44 -18.31
CA LYS A 403 13.22 34.41 -17.71
C LYS A 403 12.82 33.97 -16.31
N ASN A 404 12.38 34.92 -15.46
CA ASN A 404 12.17 34.67 -14.04
C ASN A 404 10.79 34.09 -13.73
N SER A 405 9.80 34.16 -14.64
CA SER A 405 8.49 33.53 -14.43
C SER A 405 8.49 32.08 -14.87
N LYS A 406 8.17 31.16 -13.96
CA LYS A 406 8.12 29.72 -14.25
C LYS A 406 7.02 29.40 -15.26
N GLU A 407 5.89 30.10 -15.14
CA GLU A 407 4.69 29.99 -15.96
C GLU A 407 4.99 30.50 -17.38
N ALA A 408 5.64 31.66 -17.50
CA ALA A 408 6.03 32.21 -18.79
C ALA A 408 7.04 31.31 -19.53
N ARG A 409 7.96 30.65 -18.82
CA ARG A 409 8.87 29.68 -19.43
C ARG A 409 8.14 28.42 -19.94
N GLN A 410 7.00 28.07 -19.37
CA GLN A 410 6.26 26.87 -19.78
C GLN A 410 5.71 26.97 -21.19
N ILE A 411 5.18 28.13 -21.57
CA ILE A 411 4.59 28.34 -22.89
C ILE A 411 5.62 28.37 -24.03
N VAL A 412 6.91 28.59 -23.73
CA VAL A 412 7.98 28.58 -24.74
C VAL A 412 8.71 27.24 -24.84
N ARG A 413 8.45 26.29 -23.93
CA ARG A 413 8.89 24.89 -24.08
C ARG A 413 7.95 24.17 -25.04
N ARG A 414 8.04 24.51 -26.32
CA ARG A 414 7.08 24.08 -27.34
C ARG A 414 7.71 23.59 -28.63
N VAL A 415 6.89 22.93 -29.43
CA VAL A 415 7.07 22.73 -30.87
C VAL A 415 5.95 23.44 -31.58
N THR A 416 6.28 24.18 -32.64
CA THR A 416 5.31 24.81 -33.54
C THR A 416 5.53 24.27 -34.95
N PHE A 417 4.64 24.64 -35.87
CA PHE A 417 4.61 24.07 -37.21
C PHE A 417 4.58 25.15 -38.27
N GLN A 418 5.23 24.88 -39.41
CA GLN A 418 5.12 25.73 -40.59
C GLN A 418 4.87 24.89 -41.83
N VAL A 419 3.68 24.98 -42.38
CA VAL A 419 3.23 24.26 -43.57
C VAL A 419 3.61 25.03 -44.84
N LYS A 420 4.03 24.31 -45.88
CA LYS A 420 4.48 24.80 -47.18
C LYS A 420 3.73 24.10 -48.31
#